data_AF-A0A7W3ZQX3-F1
#
_entry.id   AF-A0A7W3ZQX3-F1
#
_cell.length_a   1.000
_cell.length_b   1.000
_cell.length_c   1.000
_cell.angle_alpha   90.00
_cell.angle_beta   90.00
_cell.angle_gamma   90.00
#
_symmetry.space_group_name_H-M   'P 1'
#
loop_
_entity.id
_entity.type
_entity.pdbx_description
1 polymer ?
#
loop_
_entity_poly.entity_id
_entity_poly.type
_entity_poly.pdbx_seq_one_letter_code
_entity_poly.pdbx_strand_id
1 'polypeptide(L)'
;MPGDVDAWAERMGAYGIEWDEEGEAKPPHPVVGPVLSWVGMTAFEPGDPLYGANAVANGERELILTGCAVLSAPESEGLPPRTRSFFDDCVTAAEVEGVDEERVEKWVAERLAVMARSEEPECEDVDLGPATLRLVVALHTASIEMLPTEAVEAAGGEDGPAGHLC
;
A
#
# COMPACT_ATOMS: atom_id res chain seq x y z
N MET A 1 -0.67 6.13 14.23
CA MET A 1 -1.30 6.96 13.19
C MET A 1 -2.75 6.57 13.14
N PRO A 2 -3.69 7.34 13.70
CA PRO A 2 -5.09 6.93 13.67
C PRO A 2 -5.63 7.10 12.24
N GLY A 3 -5.94 5.98 11.59
CA GLY A 3 -6.71 5.91 10.35
C GLY A 3 -7.78 4.83 10.49
N ASP A 4 -8.86 4.92 9.71
CA ASP A 4 -9.98 4.00 9.76
C ASP A 4 -9.79 2.84 8.76
N VAL A 5 -9.48 1.64 9.27
CA VAL A 5 -9.29 0.45 8.44
C VAL A 5 -10.59 -0.01 7.76
N ASP A 6 -11.76 0.33 8.32
CA ASP A 6 -13.05 -0.08 7.75
C ASP A 6 -13.42 0.81 6.56
N ALA A 7 -13.18 2.11 6.67
CA ALA A 7 -13.29 3.03 5.54
C ALA A 7 -12.33 2.65 4.41
N TRP A 8 -11.09 2.28 4.75
CA TRP A 8 -10.11 1.77 3.80
C TRP A 8 -10.58 0.47 3.13
N ALA A 9 -11.03 -0.52 3.91
CA ALA A 9 -11.48 -1.80 3.39
C ALA A 9 -12.72 -1.65 2.49
N GLU A 10 -13.70 -0.81 2.88
CA GLU A 10 -14.85 -0.52 2.04
C GLU A 10 -14.42 0.09 0.69
N ARG A 11 -13.46 1.03 0.70
CA ARG A 11 -12.95 1.62 -0.53
C ARG A 11 -12.24 0.60 -1.42
N MET A 12 -11.40 -0.27 -0.84
CA MET A 12 -10.73 -1.32 -1.61
C MET A 12 -11.73 -2.32 -2.21
N GLY A 13 -12.81 -2.64 -1.49
CA GLY A 13 -13.92 -3.44 -2.01
C GLY A 13 -14.57 -2.85 -3.27
N ALA A 14 -14.60 -1.52 -3.42
CA ALA A 14 -15.11 -0.86 -4.63
C ALA A 14 -14.23 -1.07 -5.88
N TYR A 15 -13.00 -1.57 -5.70
CA TYR A 15 -12.13 -2.05 -6.77
C TYR A 15 -12.34 -3.52 -7.11
N GLY A 16 -13.23 -4.22 -6.40
CA GLY A 16 -13.49 -5.65 -6.57
C GLY A 16 -12.58 -6.55 -5.74
N ILE A 17 -11.88 -6.00 -4.74
CA ILE A 17 -11.10 -6.79 -3.79
C ILE A 17 -12.03 -7.68 -2.97
N GLU A 18 -11.78 -8.99 -3.01
CA GLU A 18 -12.40 -9.98 -2.15
C GLU A 18 -11.42 -10.35 -1.03
N TRP A 19 -11.90 -10.39 0.21
CA TRP A 19 -11.06 -10.61 1.39
C TRP A 19 -10.86 -12.09 1.68
N ASP A 20 -9.61 -12.56 1.62
CA ASP A 20 -9.19 -13.85 2.16
C ASP A 20 -9.08 -13.79 3.69
N GLU A 21 -8.60 -12.64 4.19
CA GLU A 21 -8.57 -12.29 5.60
C GLU A 21 -9.27 -10.94 5.78
N GLU A 22 -10.25 -10.87 6.68
CA GLU A 22 -10.98 -9.63 6.99
C GLU A 22 -11.07 -9.46 8.50
N GLY A 23 -10.24 -8.57 9.06
CA GLY A 23 -10.15 -8.37 10.50
C GLY A 23 -9.74 -9.62 11.27
N GLU A 24 -8.98 -10.53 10.65
CA GLU A 24 -8.51 -11.74 11.32
C GLU A 24 -7.48 -11.35 12.38
N ALA A 25 -7.74 -11.72 13.63
CA ALA A 25 -6.81 -11.47 14.72
C ALA A 25 -5.57 -12.35 14.57
N LYS A 26 -4.40 -11.72 14.43
CA LYS A 26 -3.12 -12.41 14.44
C LYS A 26 -2.64 -12.62 15.89
N PRO A 27 -1.81 -13.65 16.15
CA PRO A 27 -1.21 -13.84 17.45
C PRO A 27 -0.51 -12.54 17.90
N PRO A 28 -0.69 -12.11 19.17
CA PRO A 28 -0.19 -10.82 19.61
C PRO A 28 1.33 -10.76 19.49
N HIS A 29 1.84 -9.70 18.84
CA HIS A 29 3.26 -9.44 18.80
C HIS A 29 3.70 -8.83 20.14
N PRO A 30 4.86 -9.21 20.71
CA PRO A 30 5.29 -8.73 22.03
C PRO A 30 5.40 -7.21 22.16
N VAL A 31 5.60 -6.52 21.03
CA VAL A 31 5.81 -5.06 20.97
C VAL A 31 4.56 -4.30 20.54
N VAL A 32 3.74 -4.88 19.64
CA VAL A 32 2.63 -4.18 18.98
C VAL A 32 1.27 -4.60 19.55
N GLY A 33 1.24 -5.62 20.41
CA GLY A 33 0.00 -6.16 20.96
C GLY A 33 -0.79 -6.98 19.94
N PRO A 34 -2.10 -7.19 20.17
CA PRO A 34 -2.97 -7.85 19.19
C PRO A 34 -3.14 -6.96 17.96
N VAL A 35 -3.04 -7.57 16.78
CA VAL A 35 -3.25 -6.91 15.49
C VAL A 35 -4.30 -7.66 14.69
N LEU A 36 -5.01 -6.91 13.86
CA LEU A 36 -6.00 -7.39 12.91
C LEU A 36 -5.42 -7.28 11.50
N SER A 37 -5.74 -8.25 10.66
CA SER A 37 -5.22 -8.36 9.29
C SER A 37 -6.34 -8.28 8.27
N TRP A 38 -6.10 -7.54 7.19
CA TRP A 38 -6.87 -7.58 5.96
C TRP A 38 -5.93 -7.99 4.83
N VAL A 39 -6.32 -8.99 4.08
CA VAL A 39 -5.61 -9.45 2.88
C VAL A 39 -6.65 -9.86 1.86
N GLY A 40 -6.58 -9.31 0.67
CA GLY A 40 -7.52 -9.62 -0.39
C GLY A 40 -6.96 -9.32 -1.77
N MET A 41 -7.64 -9.84 -2.77
CA MET A 41 -7.33 -9.59 -4.17
C MET A 41 -8.59 -9.59 -5.03
N THR A 42 -8.50 -9.02 -6.23
CA THR A 42 -9.56 -9.16 -7.22
C THR A 42 -9.62 -10.61 -7.71
N ALA A 43 -10.80 -11.08 -8.08
CA ALA A 43 -10.95 -12.35 -8.78
C ALA A 43 -10.02 -12.41 -10.00
N PHE A 44 -9.35 -13.54 -10.19
CA PHE A 44 -8.46 -13.72 -11.34
C PHE A 44 -9.25 -14.12 -12.59
N GLU A 45 -9.36 -13.19 -13.52
CA GLU A 45 -9.86 -13.45 -14.88
C GLU A 45 -8.71 -13.30 -15.89
N PRO A 46 -8.46 -14.29 -16.77
CA PRO A 46 -7.38 -14.21 -17.74
C PRO A 46 -7.50 -12.97 -18.64
N GLY A 47 -6.48 -12.12 -18.62
CA GLY A 47 -6.44 -10.89 -19.42
C GLY A 47 -6.86 -9.63 -18.65
N ASP A 48 -7.40 -9.78 -17.44
CA ASP A 48 -7.68 -8.65 -16.56
C ASP A 48 -6.52 -8.42 -15.57
N PRO A 49 -6.29 -7.18 -15.15
CA PRO A 49 -5.30 -6.87 -14.14
C PRO A 49 -5.67 -7.47 -12.79
N LEU A 50 -4.66 -8.04 -12.11
CA LEU A 50 -4.81 -8.56 -10.76
C LEU A 50 -4.38 -7.50 -9.75
N TYR A 51 -5.32 -7.05 -8.93
CA TYR A 51 -5.06 -6.14 -7.82
C TYR A 51 -5.05 -6.88 -6.50
N GLY A 52 -4.13 -6.53 -5.61
CA GLY A 52 -4.08 -6.98 -4.23
C GLY A 52 -4.13 -5.80 -3.27
N ALA A 53 -4.72 -6.00 -2.11
CA ALA A 53 -4.74 -5.03 -1.02
C ALA A 53 -4.49 -5.74 0.31
N ASN A 54 -3.73 -5.09 1.18
CA ASN A 54 -3.47 -5.56 2.54
C ASN A 54 -3.46 -4.40 3.54
N ALA A 55 -3.91 -4.66 4.75
CA ALA A 55 -3.79 -3.72 5.85
C ALA A 55 -3.55 -4.45 7.18
N VAL A 56 -2.92 -3.73 8.10
CA VAL A 56 -2.79 -4.15 9.49
C VAL A 56 -3.36 -3.04 10.37
N ALA A 57 -4.19 -3.42 11.33
CA ALA A 57 -4.74 -2.50 12.33
C ALA A 57 -4.49 -3.02 13.76
N ASN A 58 -4.56 -2.13 14.75
CA ASN A 58 -4.54 -2.54 16.15
C ASN A 58 -5.88 -3.17 16.58
N GLY A 59 -5.97 -3.61 17.85
CA GLY A 59 -7.21 -4.16 18.41
C GLY A 59 -8.40 -3.19 18.48
N GLU A 60 -8.15 -1.88 18.35
CA GLU A 60 -9.16 -0.83 18.26
C GLU A 60 -9.54 -0.50 16.81
N ARG A 61 -8.98 -1.24 15.83
CA ARG A 61 -9.16 -1.07 14.38
C ARG A 61 -8.56 0.21 13.82
N GLU A 62 -7.65 0.84 14.56
CA GLU A 62 -6.84 1.93 14.02
C GLU A 62 -5.75 1.37 13.11
N LEU A 63 -5.65 1.95 11.92
CA LEU A 63 -4.71 1.54 10.89
C LEU A 63 -3.26 1.70 11.36
N ILE A 64 -2.45 0.68 11.12
CA ILE A 64 -1.00 0.68 11.33
C ILE A 64 -0.27 0.77 10.00
N LEU A 65 -0.70 -0.02 9.01
CA LEU A 65 -0.10 -0.03 7.67
C LEU A 65 -1.15 -0.38 6.62
N THR A 66 -0.96 0.14 5.40
CA THR A 66 -1.67 -0.33 4.19
C THR A 66 -0.70 -0.63 3.08
N GLY A 67 -1.09 -1.55 2.21
CA GLY A 67 -0.39 -1.89 0.99
C GLY A 67 -1.40 -2.20 -0.10
N CYS A 68 -1.13 -1.72 -1.30
CA CYS A 68 -1.90 -2.08 -2.49
C CYS A 68 -0.94 -2.36 -3.64
N ALA A 69 -1.27 -3.35 -4.45
CA ALA A 69 -0.42 -3.79 -5.53
C ALA A 69 -1.21 -4.11 -6.80
N VAL A 70 -0.58 -3.84 -7.94
CA VAL A 70 -0.88 -4.47 -9.22
C VAL A 70 0.07 -5.67 -9.32
N LEU A 71 -0.46 -6.87 -9.11
CA LEU A 71 0.30 -8.11 -9.05
C LEU A 71 0.57 -8.69 -10.44
N SER A 72 -0.28 -8.35 -11.39
CA SER A 72 -0.10 -8.72 -12.80
C SER A 72 -0.87 -7.74 -13.66
N ALA A 73 -0.21 -7.25 -14.70
CA ALA A 73 -0.83 -6.53 -15.79
C ALA A 73 -0.62 -7.32 -17.11
N PRO A 74 -1.55 -7.23 -18.07
CA PRO A 74 -1.32 -7.78 -19.40
C PRO A 74 -0.02 -7.23 -20.00
N GLU A 75 0.89 -8.12 -20.41
CA GLU A 75 2.26 -7.77 -20.85
C GLU A 75 2.30 -6.68 -21.94
N SER A 76 1.25 -6.56 -22.75
CA SER A 76 1.18 -5.64 -23.88
C SER A 76 0.83 -4.19 -23.53
N GLU A 77 0.36 -3.89 -22.31
CA GLU A 77 -0.25 -2.59 -22.01
C GLU A 77 0.45 -1.78 -20.89
N GLY A 78 1.51 -2.33 -20.29
CA GLY A 78 2.15 -1.69 -19.13
C GLY A 78 1.22 -1.69 -17.92
N LEU A 79 1.33 -0.68 -17.04
CA LEU A 79 0.46 -0.60 -15.87
C LEU A 79 -0.99 -0.28 -16.28
N PRO A 80 -1.99 -0.94 -15.68
CA PRO A 80 -3.40 -0.72 -15.98
C PRO A 80 -3.82 0.74 -15.77
N PRO A 81 -4.75 1.30 -16.58
CA PRO A 81 -5.17 2.70 -16.46
C PRO A 81 -5.73 3.08 -15.07
N ARG A 82 -6.31 2.11 -14.35
CA ARG A 82 -6.91 2.30 -13.02
C ARG A 82 -5.89 2.25 -11.87
N THR A 83 -4.62 1.94 -12.15
CA THR A 83 -3.56 1.80 -11.13
C THR A 83 -3.39 3.05 -10.30
N ARG A 84 -3.38 4.22 -10.96
CA ARG A 84 -3.24 5.50 -10.25
C ARG A 84 -4.37 5.69 -9.23
N SER A 85 -5.63 5.63 -9.68
CA SER A 85 -6.76 5.85 -8.77
C SER A 85 -6.81 4.82 -7.65
N PHE A 86 -6.42 3.57 -7.95
CA PHE A 86 -6.31 2.52 -6.93
C PHE A 86 -5.25 2.85 -5.87
N PHE A 87 -4.09 3.38 -6.27
CA PHE A 87 -3.03 3.78 -5.34
C PHE A 87 -3.37 5.05 -4.57
N ASP A 88 -3.97 6.05 -5.22
CA ASP A 88 -4.46 7.27 -4.58
C ASP A 88 -5.45 6.89 -3.46
N ASP A 89 -6.48 6.09 -3.79
CA ASP A 89 -7.47 5.60 -2.83
C ASP A 89 -6.85 4.70 -1.74
N CYS A 90 -5.87 3.87 -2.07
CA CYS A 90 -5.21 2.98 -1.09
C CYS A 90 -4.58 3.75 0.07
N VAL A 91 -4.06 4.95 -0.23
CA VAL A 91 -3.41 5.80 0.75
C VAL A 91 -4.41 6.70 1.46
N THR A 92 -5.33 7.32 0.73
CA THR A 92 -6.20 8.37 1.28
C THR A 92 -7.46 7.82 1.96
N ALA A 93 -7.94 6.63 1.60
CA ALA A 93 -9.21 6.11 2.10
C ALA A 93 -9.24 5.83 3.60
N ALA A 94 -8.09 5.67 4.23
CA ALA A 94 -7.98 5.49 5.67
C ALA A 94 -8.10 6.82 6.46
N GLU A 95 -8.20 7.97 5.77
CA GLU A 95 -8.34 9.30 6.36
C GLU A 95 -7.33 9.59 7.47
N VAL A 96 -6.08 9.17 7.25
CA VAL A 96 -4.99 9.33 8.22
C VAL A 96 -4.82 10.80 8.60
N GLU A 97 -4.96 11.10 9.90
CA GLU A 97 -4.77 12.45 10.40
C GLU A 97 -3.38 12.99 10.07
N GLY A 98 -3.31 14.15 9.43
CA GLY A 98 -2.07 14.84 9.09
C GLY A 98 -1.47 14.46 7.73
N VAL A 99 -2.05 13.50 7.01
CA VAL A 99 -1.71 13.22 5.61
C VAL A 99 -2.48 14.18 4.69
N ASP A 100 -1.75 14.86 3.80
CA ASP A 100 -2.31 15.77 2.80
C ASP A 100 -2.65 14.99 1.53
N GLU A 101 -3.94 14.79 1.27
CA GLU A 101 -4.45 14.06 0.10
C GLU A 101 -3.98 14.65 -1.23
N GLU A 102 -3.97 15.98 -1.38
CA GLU A 102 -3.53 16.64 -2.62
C GLU A 102 -2.04 16.37 -2.86
N ARG A 103 -1.25 16.36 -1.78
CA ARG A 103 0.17 16.01 -1.84
C ARG A 103 0.37 14.54 -2.24
N VAL A 104 -0.44 13.62 -1.72
CA VAL A 104 -0.42 12.19 -2.09
C VAL A 104 -0.74 12.03 -3.57
N GLU A 105 -1.90 12.50 -4.01
CA GLU A 105 -2.36 12.35 -5.39
C GLU A 105 -1.35 12.91 -6.40
N LYS A 106 -0.77 14.08 -6.09
CA LYS A 106 0.26 14.69 -6.92
C LYS A 106 1.51 13.83 -6.97
N TRP A 107 2.01 13.36 -5.83
CA TRP A 107 3.23 12.55 -5.77
C TRP A 107 3.05 11.21 -6.48
N VAL A 108 1.96 10.49 -6.23
CA VAL A 108 1.65 9.21 -6.91
C VAL A 108 1.57 9.42 -8.42
N ALA A 109 0.84 10.45 -8.88
CA ALA A 109 0.73 10.74 -10.31
C ALA A 109 2.08 11.03 -10.97
N GLU A 110 2.92 11.83 -10.33
CA GLU A 110 4.24 12.19 -10.85
C GLU A 110 5.19 10.99 -10.86
N ARG A 111 5.26 10.23 -9.76
CA ARG A 111 6.21 9.12 -9.61
C ARG A 111 5.82 7.89 -10.40
N LEU A 112 4.55 7.50 -10.38
CA LEU A 112 4.08 6.38 -11.19
C LEU A 112 4.33 6.62 -12.68
N ALA A 113 4.13 7.84 -13.17
CA ALA A 113 4.37 8.19 -14.57
C ALA A 113 5.85 8.18 -14.97
N VAL A 114 6.75 8.48 -14.04
CA VAL A 114 8.21 8.43 -14.26
C VAL A 114 8.70 6.99 -14.18
N MET A 115 8.38 6.29 -13.09
CA MET A 115 8.89 4.95 -12.79
C MET A 115 8.35 3.89 -13.75
N ALA A 116 7.10 3.99 -14.21
CA ALA A 116 6.52 3.06 -15.19
C ALA A 116 7.16 3.13 -16.58
N ARG A 117 8.07 4.08 -16.82
CA ARG A 117 8.87 4.18 -18.05
C ARG A 117 10.27 3.58 -17.89
N SER A 118 10.66 3.21 -16.67
CA SER A 118 11.95 2.58 -16.41
C SER A 118 11.91 1.12 -16.86
N GLU A 119 13.01 0.66 -17.44
CA GLU A 119 13.22 -0.75 -17.78
C GLU A 119 13.73 -1.56 -16.58
N GLU A 120 14.19 -0.86 -15.53
CA GLU A 120 14.68 -1.44 -14.29
C GLU A 120 13.66 -1.22 -13.17
N PRO A 121 13.63 -2.09 -12.13
CA PRO A 121 12.83 -1.84 -10.94
C PRO A 121 13.21 -0.51 -10.28
N GLU A 122 12.21 0.32 -10.03
CA GLU A 122 12.35 1.62 -9.38
C GLU A 122 11.60 1.61 -8.05
N CYS A 123 12.08 2.45 -7.12
CA CYS A 123 11.60 2.48 -5.76
C CYS A 123 11.83 3.86 -5.17
N GLU A 124 10.77 4.50 -4.68
CA GLU A 124 10.84 5.83 -4.10
C GLU A 124 9.98 5.94 -2.83
N ASP A 125 10.52 6.64 -1.84
CA ASP A 125 9.83 6.95 -0.58
C ASP A 125 9.50 8.45 -0.51
N VAL A 126 8.39 8.80 0.14
CA VAL A 126 8.07 10.17 0.54
C VAL A 126 7.52 10.24 1.95
N ASP A 127 8.08 11.14 2.74
CA ASP A 127 7.59 11.47 4.08
C ASP A 127 6.41 12.46 3.99
N LEU A 128 5.29 12.09 4.61
CA LEU A 128 4.06 12.88 4.68
C LEU A 128 3.79 13.44 6.09
N GLY A 129 4.75 13.35 7.01
CA GLY A 129 4.62 13.71 8.42
C GLY A 129 4.46 12.45 9.28
N PRO A 130 3.22 12.01 9.58
CA PRO A 130 3.00 10.81 10.39
C PRO A 130 3.20 9.51 9.60
N ALA A 131 3.17 9.59 8.26
CA ALA A 131 3.29 8.47 7.33
C ALA A 131 4.49 8.62 6.41
N THR A 132 5.11 7.51 6.06
CA THR A 132 5.97 7.38 4.88
C THR A 132 5.23 6.55 3.84
N LEU A 133 5.11 7.07 2.62
CA LEU A 133 4.72 6.26 1.48
C LEU A 133 5.94 5.69 0.79
N ARG A 134 5.79 4.46 0.32
CA ARG A 134 6.75 3.80 -0.56
C ARG A 134 6.02 3.39 -1.83
N LEU A 135 6.57 3.75 -2.98
CA LEU A 135 6.12 3.29 -4.28
C LEU A 135 7.22 2.42 -4.89
N VAL A 136 6.86 1.23 -5.35
CA VAL A 136 7.75 0.33 -6.09
C VAL A 136 7.10 0.03 -7.43
N VAL A 137 7.88 0.09 -8.50
CA VAL A 137 7.42 -0.26 -9.84
C VAL A 137 8.44 -1.19 -10.48
N ALA A 138 7.99 -2.33 -10.97
CA ALA A 138 8.83 -3.31 -11.64
C ALA A 138 8.06 -3.91 -12.83
N LEU A 139 8.45 -3.55 -14.05
CA LEU A 139 7.86 -4.02 -15.30
C LEU A 139 6.32 -3.91 -15.32
N HIS A 140 5.62 -5.03 -15.19
CA HIS A 140 4.15 -5.15 -15.24
C HIS A 140 3.50 -5.15 -13.85
N THR A 141 4.26 -4.77 -12.82
CA THR A 141 3.81 -4.74 -11.44
C THR A 141 4.15 -3.40 -10.80
N ALA A 142 3.33 -3.02 -9.83
CA ALA A 142 3.60 -1.87 -8.98
C ALA A 142 2.98 -2.11 -7.62
N SER A 143 3.55 -1.53 -6.57
CA SER A 143 2.95 -1.52 -5.24
C SER A 143 3.15 -0.18 -4.57
N ILE A 144 2.16 0.21 -3.77
CA ILE A 144 2.25 1.35 -2.87
C ILE A 144 2.00 0.86 -1.45
N GLU A 145 2.81 1.32 -0.52
CA GLU A 145 2.68 1.02 0.89
C GLU A 145 2.68 2.32 1.68
N MET A 146 1.85 2.38 2.72
CA MET A 146 1.88 3.44 3.72
C MET A 146 2.27 2.84 5.06
N LEU A 147 3.35 3.37 5.62
CA LEU A 147 3.96 2.93 6.87
C LEU A 147 4.03 4.09 7.87
N PRO A 148 4.03 3.84 9.18
CA PRO A 148 4.35 4.88 10.16
C PRO A 148 5.78 5.38 9.92
N THR A 149 5.99 6.70 9.89
CA THR A 149 7.31 7.30 9.62
C THR A 149 8.37 6.76 10.58
N GLU A 150 8.03 6.69 11.88
CA GLU A 150 8.91 6.16 12.93
C GLU A 150 9.37 4.72 12.69
N ALA A 151 8.53 3.90 12.04
CA ALA A 151 8.88 2.51 11.72
C ALA A 151 9.92 2.44 10.60
N VAL A 152 9.83 3.34 9.62
CA VAL A 152 10.82 3.46 8.53
C VAL A 152 12.14 4.01 9.07
N GLU A 153 12.10 5.03 9.92
CA GLU A 153 13.30 5.60 10.56
C GLU A 153 14.03 4.58 11.44
N ALA A 154 13.29 3.79 12.22
CA ALA A 154 13.86 2.74 13.06
C ALA A 154 14.53 1.63 12.23
N ALA A 155 13.99 1.32 11.05
CA ALA A 155 14.58 0.34 10.12
C ALA A 155 15.82 0.87 9.39
N GLY A 156 15.95 2.21 9.24
CA GLY A 156 17.07 2.88 8.57
C GLY A 156 18.27 3.21 9.48
N GLY A 157 18.21 2.93 10.77
CA GLY A 157 19.32 3.14 11.72
C GLY A 157 20.50 2.18 11.48
N GLU A 158 21.72 2.71 11.55
CA GLU A 158 23.04 2.18 11.09
C GLU A 158 23.49 0.75 11.51
N ASP A 159 22.64 -0.11 12.09
CA ASP A 159 22.99 -1.51 12.46
C ASP A 159 21.83 -2.52 12.23
N GLY A 160 20.93 -2.25 11.29
CA GLY A 160 19.93 -3.23 10.81
C GLY A 160 20.54 -4.21 9.79
N PRO A 161 20.13 -5.49 9.74
CA PRO A 161 20.62 -6.41 8.71
C PRO A 161 20.24 -5.84 7.34
N ALA A 162 21.25 -5.65 6.49
CA ALA A 162 21.10 -5.26 5.11
C ALA A 162 19.97 -6.06 4.43
N GLY A 163 18.99 -5.34 3.87
CA GLY A 163 17.96 -5.95 3.03
C GLY A 163 16.54 -5.48 3.31
N HIS A 164 16.27 -4.18 3.28
CA HIS A 164 15.00 -3.73 2.71
C HIS A 164 15.32 -3.26 1.29
N LEU A 165 15.51 -4.27 0.44
CA LEU A 165 15.68 -4.11 -0.99
C LEU A 165 14.37 -3.54 -1.55
N CYS A 166 14.48 -2.41 -2.23
CA CYS A 166 14.26 -2.50 -3.66
C CYS A 166 15.32 -3.48 -4.21
#